data_AF-A0A958FHG7-F1
#
_entry.id   AF-A0A958FHG7-F1
#
_cell.length_a   1.000
_cell.length_b   1.000
_cell.length_c   1.000
_cell.angle_alpha   90.00
_cell.angle_beta   90.00
_cell.angle_gamma   90.00
#
_symmetry.space_group_name_H-M   'P 1'
#
loop_
_entity.id
_entity.type
_entity.pdbx_description
1 polymer ?
#
loop_
_entity_poly.entity_id
_entity_poly.type
_entity_poly.pdbx_seq_one_letter_code
_entity_poly.pdbx_strand_id
1 'polypeptide(L)' 'RSVYRYHCPMAFDNKGADWLQDKQGVENPYFGSAMFRCGEEVEKVAGNR' A
#
# COMPACT_ATOMS: atom_id res chain seq x y z
N ARG A 1 -1.64 2.24 -17.56
CA ARG A 1 -1.23 1.34 -16.44
C ARG A 1 -1.75 1.98 -15.17
N SER A 2 -2.37 1.25 -14.27
CA SER A 2 -2.84 1.81 -13.00
C SER A 2 -1.77 1.62 -11.93
N VAL A 3 -1.60 2.62 -11.09
CA VAL A 3 -0.80 2.53 -9.87
C VAL A 3 -1.76 2.76 -8.72
N TYR A 4 -1.63 1.98 -7.67
CA TYR A 4 -2.47 2.03 -6.49
C TYR A 4 -1.59 2.46 -5.32
N ARG A 5 -2.07 3.42 -4.56
CA ARG A 5 -1.47 3.85 -3.30
C ARG A 5 -2.24 3.24 -2.16
N TYR A 6 -1.50 2.64 -1.24
CA TYR A 6 -2.03 2.07 -0.02
C TYR A 6 -1.33 2.69 1.18
N HIS A 7 -2.00 2.65 2.34
CA HIS A 7 -1.49 3.18 3.61
C HIS A 7 -1.50 2.12 4.70
N CYS A 8 -0.45 2.10 5.52
CA CYS A 8 -0.36 1.31 6.75
C CYS A 8 -0.05 2.25 7.92
N PRO A 9 -0.97 2.45 8.88
CA PRO A 9 -0.75 3.37 9.99
C PRO A 9 0.28 2.86 11.00
N MET A 10 0.52 1.53 11.04
CA MET A 10 1.48 0.91 11.97
C MET A 10 2.93 0.94 11.50
N ALA A 11 3.17 1.24 10.23
CA ALA A 11 4.52 1.29 9.68
C ALA A 11 5.39 2.30 10.44
N PHE A 12 6.68 1.98 10.58
CA PHE A 12 7.70 2.82 11.25
C PHE A 12 7.27 3.30 12.65
N ASP A 13 7.03 2.36 13.57
CA ASP A 13 6.63 2.64 14.96
C ASP A 13 5.34 3.47 15.06
N ASN A 14 4.31 3.08 14.30
CA ASN A 14 3.02 3.78 14.23
C ASN A 14 3.08 5.22 13.69
N LYS A 15 4.14 5.58 12.96
CA LYS A 15 4.22 6.87 12.25
C LYS A 15 3.40 6.86 10.95
N GLY A 16 3.09 5.67 10.45
CA GLY A 16 2.37 5.47 9.21
C GLY A 16 3.29 5.55 7.99
N ALA A 17 2.93 4.85 6.93
CA ALA A 17 3.59 4.94 5.64
C ALA A 17 2.70 4.56 4.48
N ASP A 18 2.99 5.18 3.34
CA ASP A 18 2.37 4.87 2.06
C ASP A 18 3.29 3.98 1.22
N TRP A 19 2.70 3.10 0.43
CA TRP A 19 3.39 2.42 -0.65
C TRP A 19 2.59 2.43 -1.94
N LEU A 20 3.30 2.22 -3.06
CA LEU A 20 2.73 2.13 -4.40
C LEU A 20 2.88 0.71 -4.94
N GLN A 21 1.87 0.24 -5.65
CA GLN A 21 1.92 -1.01 -6.40
C GLN A 21 1.12 -0.89 -7.69
N ASP A 22 1.43 -1.73 -8.68
CA ASP A 22 0.86 -1.67 -10.03
C ASP A 22 -0.23 -2.73 -10.29
N LYS A 23 -0.64 -3.44 -9.23
CA LYS A 23 -1.73 -4.43 -9.21
C LYS A 23 -2.73 -4.09 -8.13
N GLN A 24 -3.97 -4.52 -8.32
CA GLN A 24 -5.04 -4.34 -7.36
C GLN A 24 -4.93 -5.34 -6.21
N GLY A 25 -5.26 -4.90 -4.99
CA GLY A 25 -5.29 -5.72 -3.78
C GLY A 25 -4.12 -5.40 -2.84
N VAL A 26 -4.35 -5.49 -1.53
CA VAL A 26 -3.34 -5.09 -0.53
C VAL A 26 -2.17 -6.09 -0.50
N GLU A 27 -0.96 -5.57 -0.65
CA GLU A 27 0.33 -6.28 -0.49
C GLU A 27 1.31 -5.46 0.35
N ASN A 28 1.07 -5.43 1.65
CA ASN A 28 1.81 -4.63 2.61
C ASN A 28 3.28 -5.12 2.75
N PRO A 29 4.28 -4.25 2.50
CA PRO A 29 5.69 -4.62 2.58
C PRO A 29 6.30 -4.55 3.99
N TYR A 30 5.60 -3.99 4.99
CA TYR A 30 6.22 -3.57 6.25
C TYR A 30 6.34 -4.67 7.32
N PHE A 31 5.50 -5.71 7.28
CA PHE A 31 5.44 -6.74 8.34
C PHE A 31 5.44 -8.17 7.80
N GLY A 32 5.93 -8.36 6.57
CA GLY A 32 6.00 -9.66 5.92
C GLY A 32 4.64 -10.35 5.80
N SER A 33 4.64 -11.69 5.90
CA SER A 33 3.43 -12.50 5.70
C SER A 33 2.33 -12.25 6.74
N ALA A 34 2.70 -11.85 7.96
CA ALA A 34 1.74 -11.65 9.06
C ALA A 34 0.73 -10.54 8.76
N MET A 35 1.11 -9.52 8.00
CA MET A 35 0.24 -8.39 7.66
C MET A 35 0.19 -8.10 6.17
N PHE A 36 0.58 -9.06 5.34
CA PHE A 36 0.66 -8.89 3.88
C PHE A 36 -0.65 -8.38 3.26
N ARG A 37 -1.80 -8.71 3.86
CA ARG A 37 -3.14 -8.27 3.41
C ARG A 37 -3.73 -7.11 4.22
N CYS A 38 -2.97 -6.52 5.13
CA CYS A 38 -3.44 -5.44 6.01
C CYS A 38 -2.99 -4.07 5.50
N GLY A 39 -3.90 -3.10 5.50
CA GLY A 39 -3.66 -1.76 4.99
C GLY A 39 -4.85 -1.31 4.16
N GLU A 40 -4.88 -0.03 3.81
CA GLU A 40 -6.04 0.60 3.19
C GLU A 40 -5.68 1.15 1.83
N GLU A 41 -6.54 0.93 0.83
CA GLU A 41 -6.40 1.59 -0.47
C GLU A 41 -6.76 3.06 -0.31
N VAL A 42 -5.81 3.94 -0.62
CA VAL A 42 -6.00 5.39 -0.52
C VAL A 42 -6.41 5.96 -1.87
N GLU A 43 -5.73 5.54 -2.94
CA GLU A 43 -5.90 6.17 -4.24
C GLU A 43 -5.51 5.24 -5.39
N LYS A 44 -6.32 5.26 -6.46
CA LYS A 44 -5.94 4.71 -7.75
C LYS A 44 -5.42 5.84 -8.64
N VAL A 45 -4.10 5.88 -8.82
CA VAL A 45 -3.42 6.80 -9.73
C VAL A 45 -3.51 6.25 -11.16
N ALA A 46 -4.20 6.98 -12.03
CA ALA A 46 -4.14 6.73 -13.46
C ALA A 46 -2.76 7.15 -13.97
N GLY A 47 -1.89 6.18 -14.28
CA GLY A 47 -0.61 6.48 -14.89
C GLY A 47 -0.83 6.98 -16.31
N ASN A 48 -0.80 8.31 -16.49
CA ASN A 48 -0.67 8.92 -17.82
C ASN A 48 0.69 8.51 -18.39
N ARG A 49 0.66 7.84 -19.54
CA ARG A 49 1.84 7.60 -20.37
C ARG A 49 2.08 8.81 -21.27
#